data_AF-A0AAU1D1S0-F1
#
_entry.id   AF-A0AAU1D1S0-F1
#
_cell.length_a   1.000
_cell.length_b   1.000
_cell.length_c   1.000
_cell.angle_alpha   90.00
_cell.angle_beta   90.00
_cell.angle_gamma   90.00
#
_symmetry.space_group_name_H-M   'P 1'
#
loop_
_entity.id
_entity.type
_entity.pdbx_description
1 polymer ?
#
loop_
_entity_poly.entity_id
_entity_poly.type
_entity_poly.pdbx_seq_one_letter_code
_entity_poly.pdbx_strand_id
1 'polypeptide(L)'
;MRNTLTLTAVAVLLLGASACTADKEPKEKAGETSKDAVADDATCNELLGDAGLKWLRERTGGKARLKVVDDLKRARSLFYQQVKNWGPEDSGARTFQRADACLARTDVADAERQLEIRYGPSYFPFDASFDKASEVSPAQTVTPVNSAVKLVHGKDRDGAVRYRVYVKCKIPGTSAKQENEIPIEGQLTDTLTGDSGARVHLTHLLHSAKVMADNLDCQNKPVVPAEPPASVK
;
A
#
# COMPACT_ATOMS: atom_id res chain seq x y z
N MET A 1 -40.57 -46.15 29.29
CA MET A 1 -42.04 -46.33 29.33
C MET A 1 -42.64 -44.94 29.18
N ARG A 2 -43.10 -44.51 27.98
CA ARG A 2 -44.50 -44.62 27.46
C ARG A 2 -45.51 -44.22 28.54
N ASN A 3 -46.34 -43.17 28.44
CA ASN A 3 -47.25 -42.74 27.36
C ASN A 3 -47.83 -41.33 27.74
N THR A 4 -47.84 -40.29 26.87
CA THR A 4 -48.99 -39.77 26.05
C THR A 4 -50.28 -39.48 26.83
N LEU A 5 -50.97 -38.33 26.72
CA LEU A 5 -51.70 -37.82 25.52
C LEU A 5 -52.35 -36.41 25.78
N THR A 6 -52.16 -35.45 24.83
CA THR A 6 -53.15 -34.55 24.14
C THR A 6 -54.17 -33.63 24.89
N LEU A 7 -54.83 -32.59 24.34
CA LEU A 7 -55.19 -32.10 22.97
C LEU A 7 -55.51 -30.56 23.02
N THR A 8 -55.01 -29.80 22.04
CA THR A 8 -55.64 -28.73 21.18
C THR A 8 -56.47 -27.53 21.70
N ALA A 9 -56.15 -26.34 21.17
CA ALA A 9 -57.07 -25.53 20.34
C ALA A 9 -56.31 -24.49 19.47
N VAL A 10 -56.83 -24.27 18.25
CA VAL A 10 -56.33 -23.49 17.11
C VAL A 10 -57.26 -22.29 16.85
N ALA A 11 -56.73 -21.14 16.41
CA ALA A 11 -57.39 -20.14 15.51
C ALA A 11 -56.35 -19.07 15.06
N VAL A 12 -55.83 -19.07 13.81
CA VAL A 12 -56.36 -18.45 12.56
C VAL A 12 -56.40 -16.90 12.64
N LEU A 13 -55.36 -16.19 12.14
CA LEU A 13 -55.18 -15.58 10.80
C LEU A 13 -56.16 -14.42 10.45
N LEU A 14 -55.61 -13.22 10.24
CA LEU A 14 -56.15 -12.24 9.28
C LEU A 14 -55.00 -11.52 8.52
N LEU A 15 -55.02 -11.72 7.21
CA LEU A 15 -54.22 -11.05 6.19
C LEU A 15 -54.77 -9.65 5.92
N GLY A 16 -53.88 -8.67 5.74
CA GLY A 16 -54.21 -7.36 5.16
C GLY A 16 -53.47 -7.17 3.84
N ALA A 17 -54.13 -7.52 2.73
CA ALA A 17 -53.71 -7.15 1.38
C ALA A 17 -54.49 -5.91 0.94
N SER A 18 -53.78 -4.89 0.44
CA SER A 18 -54.34 -3.77 -0.30
C SER A 18 -53.65 -3.67 -1.67
N ALA A 19 -54.43 -3.95 -2.70
CA ALA A 19 -54.20 -3.64 -4.12
C ALA A 19 -55.47 -2.86 -4.56
N CYS A 20 -55.57 -1.96 -5.55
CA CYS A 20 -54.79 -1.53 -6.72
C CYS A 20 -55.11 -0.02 -6.93
N THR A 21 -54.36 0.77 -7.71
CA THR A 21 -54.64 0.97 -9.15
C THR A 21 -53.51 1.74 -9.83
N ALA A 22 -53.28 1.36 -11.08
CA ALA A 22 -52.23 1.80 -11.97
C ALA A 22 -52.58 3.13 -12.66
N ASP A 23 -51.56 3.96 -12.91
CA ASP A 23 -51.54 4.83 -14.09
C ASP A 23 -50.16 4.87 -14.75
N LYS A 24 -50.21 5.12 -16.05
CA LYS A 24 -49.30 4.78 -17.15
C LYS A 24 -47.87 5.33 -17.07
N GLU A 25 -46.93 4.57 -17.63
CA GLU A 25 -45.56 4.97 -17.99
C GLU A 25 -45.52 6.31 -18.77
N PRO A 26 -44.39 7.03 -18.68
CA PRO A 26 -43.52 7.03 -19.86
C PRO A 26 -42.14 6.42 -19.55
N LYS A 27 -41.73 5.52 -20.43
CA LYS A 27 -40.34 5.07 -20.61
C LYS A 27 -39.48 6.28 -20.93
N GLU A 28 -38.71 6.75 -19.95
CA GLU A 28 -37.55 7.58 -20.19
C GLU A 28 -36.30 6.80 -19.79
N LYS A 29 -35.37 6.80 -20.74
CA LYS A 29 -34.27 5.86 -20.86
C LYS A 29 -33.42 5.89 -19.60
N ALA A 30 -33.19 4.70 -19.03
CA ALA A 30 -31.98 4.39 -18.28
C ALA A 30 -30.78 4.55 -19.22
N GLY A 31 -30.41 5.80 -19.49
CA GLY A 31 -29.03 6.19 -19.74
C GLY A 31 -28.36 6.21 -18.39
N GLU A 32 -28.11 5.01 -17.86
CA GLU A 32 -27.09 4.83 -16.84
C GLU A 32 -25.78 5.23 -17.54
N THR A 33 -25.47 6.53 -17.48
CA THR A 33 -24.09 6.96 -17.59
C THR A 33 -23.38 6.19 -16.50
N SER A 34 -22.78 5.06 -16.88
CA SER A 34 -21.61 4.51 -16.23
C SER A 34 -20.59 5.64 -16.20
N LYS A 35 -20.74 6.52 -15.20
CA LYS A 35 -19.62 7.13 -14.56
C LYS A 35 -19.00 5.98 -13.80
N ASP A 36 -18.15 5.22 -14.49
CA ASP A 36 -16.94 4.71 -13.90
C ASP A 36 -16.31 5.91 -13.19
N ALA A 37 -16.69 6.11 -11.94
CA ALA A 37 -16.11 7.08 -11.08
C ALA A 37 -14.65 6.67 -11.00
N VAL A 38 -13.81 7.42 -11.71
CA VAL A 38 -12.36 7.43 -11.51
C VAL A 38 -12.19 7.66 -10.02
N ALA A 39 -11.99 6.58 -9.27
CA ALA A 39 -11.72 6.65 -7.85
C ALA A 39 -10.54 7.60 -7.70
N ASP A 40 -10.68 8.57 -6.79
CA ASP A 40 -9.70 9.61 -6.51
C ASP A 40 -8.28 9.03 -6.46
N ASP A 41 -7.56 9.16 -7.57
CA ASP A 41 -6.26 8.57 -7.82
C ASP A 41 -5.14 9.52 -7.40
N ALA A 42 -5.48 10.60 -6.69
CA ALA A 42 -4.56 11.65 -6.26
C ALA A 42 -3.34 11.10 -5.51
N THR A 43 -3.52 10.14 -4.60
CA THR A 43 -2.38 9.54 -3.86
C THR A 43 -1.46 8.75 -4.80
N CYS A 44 -1.99 7.97 -5.74
CA CYS A 44 -1.16 7.28 -6.73
C CYS A 44 -0.45 8.28 -7.65
N ASN A 45 -1.14 9.33 -8.08
CA ASN A 45 -0.58 10.36 -8.95
C ASN A 45 0.59 11.09 -8.27
N GLU A 46 0.44 11.41 -6.98
CA GLU A 46 1.49 12.05 -6.19
C GLU A 46 2.70 11.11 -5.98
N LEU A 47 2.43 9.86 -5.56
CA LEU A 47 3.47 8.87 -5.26
C LEU A 47 4.25 8.39 -6.49
N LEU A 48 3.62 8.33 -7.66
CA LEU A 48 4.30 7.96 -8.91
C LEU A 48 4.92 9.18 -9.60
N GLY A 49 4.32 10.35 -9.44
CA GLY A 49 4.65 11.57 -10.19
C GLY A 49 4.43 11.41 -11.70
N ASP A 50 4.63 12.51 -12.44
CA ASP A 50 4.44 12.50 -13.90
C ASP A 50 5.31 11.46 -14.61
N ALA A 51 6.56 11.29 -14.16
CA ALA A 51 7.50 10.33 -14.73
C ALA A 51 7.05 8.87 -14.51
N GLY A 52 6.61 8.52 -13.30
CA GLY A 52 6.11 7.17 -12.99
C GLY A 52 4.79 6.88 -13.70
N LEU A 53 3.88 7.85 -13.75
CA LEU A 53 2.62 7.71 -14.49
C LEU A 53 2.86 7.52 -15.99
N LYS A 54 3.78 8.29 -16.58
CA LYS A 54 4.16 8.14 -17.98
C LYS A 54 4.75 6.75 -18.26
N TRP A 55 5.73 6.33 -17.46
CA TRP A 55 6.34 5.00 -17.59
C TRP A 55 5.31 3.88 -17.47
N LEU A 56 4.42 3.95 -16.46
CA LEU A 56 3.36 2.96 -16.26
C LEU A 56 2.39 2.90 -17.45
N ARG A 57 1.99 4.05 -18.00
CA ARG A 57 1.13 4.11 -19.19
C ARG A 57 1.82 3.51 -20.41
N GLU A 58 3.09 3.82 -20.65
CA GLU A 58 3.86 3.27 -21.77
C GLU A 58 3.99 1.74 -21.65
N ARG A 59 4.32 1.24 -20.46
CA ARG A 59 4.48 -0.20 -20.20
C ARG A 59 3.18 -1.00 -20.30
N THR A 60 2.05 -0.38 -20.00
CA THR A 60 0.74 -1.05 -20.00
C THR A 60 -0.12 -0.72 -21.23
N GLY A 61 0.40 0.06 -22.19
CA GLY A 61 -0.37 0.55 -23.32
C GLY A 61 -1.58 1.39 -22.91
N GLY A 62 -1.47 2.13 -21.80
CA GLY A 62 -2.54 2.97 -21.23
C GLY A 62 -3.66 2.19 -20.53
N LYS A 63 -3.49 0.88 -20.31
CA LYS A 63 -4.54 0.03 -19.71
C LYS A 63 -4.49 -0.03 -18.19
N ALA A 64 -3.41 0.44 -17.56
CA ALA A 64 -3.34 0.50 -16.10
C ALA A 64 -4.50 1.30 -15.51
N ARG A 65 -5.11 0.75 -14.46
CA ARG A 65 -6.10 1.38 -13.59
C ARG A 65 -5.48 1.53 -12.23
N LEU A 66 -5.49 2.76 -11.72
CA LEU A 66 -4.97 3.08 -10.40
C LEU A 66 -6.06 2.83 -9.36
N LYS A 67 -5.63 2.36 -8.19
CA LYS A 67 -6.46 2.19 -7.01
C LYS A 67 -5.67 2.66 -5.81
N VAL A 68 -6.28 3.56 -5.04
CA VAL A 68 -5.80 3.96 -3.72
C VAL A 68 -6.52 3.07 -2.69
N VAL A 69 -5.76 2.39 -1.83
CA VAL A 69 -6.33 1.63 -0.70
C VAL A 69 -6.22 2.47 0.57
N ASP A 70 -5.05 3.07 0.79
CA ASP A 70 -4.79 4.00 1.88
C ASP A 70 -4.25 5.32 1.34
N ASP A 71 -4.98 6.41 1.52
CA ASP A 71 -4.50 7.75 1.16
C ASP A 71 -3.29 8.18 2.03
N LEU A 72 -2.59 9.24 1.62
CA LEU A 72 -1.42 9.75 2.35
C LEU A 72 -1.74 10.16 3.79
N LYS A 73 -2.95 10.63 4.07
CA LYS A 73 -3.38 11.03 5.42
C LYS A 73 -3.54 9.81 6.33
N ARG A 74 -4.13 8.73 5.81
CA ARG A 74 -4.29 7.45 6.50
C ARG A 74 -2.94 6.78 6.70
N ALA A 75 -2.08 6.76 5.67
CA ALA A 75 -0.71 6.26 5.78
C ALA A 75 0.08 7.01 6.86
N ARG A 76 -0.02 8.35 6.90
CA ARG A 76 0.57 9.19 7.96
C ARG A 76 0.02 8.81 9.34
N SER A 77 -1.30 8.78 9.50
CA SER A 77 -1.94 8.48 10.78
C SER A 77 -1.49 7.12 11.32
N LEU A 78 -1.51 6.09 10.46
CA LEU A 78 -1.07 4.74 10.79
C LEU A 78 0.41 4.69 11.16
N PHE A 79 1.28 5.40 10.42
CA PHE A 79 2.70 5.47 10.75
C PHE A 79 2.92 6.12 12.12
N TYR A 80 2.33 7.30 12.35
CA TYR A 80 2.46 8.03 13.61
C TYR A 80 1.98 7.22 14.80
N GLN A 81 0.83 6.54 14.68
CA GLN A 81 0.28 5.69 15.74
C GLN A 81 1.27 4.60 16.13
N GLN A 82 1.83 3.90 15.14
CA GLN A 82 2.73 2.76 15.40
C GLN A 82 4.07 3.19 15.98
N VAL A 83 4.66 4.27 15.45
CA VAL A 83 5.96 4.78 15.93
C VAL A 83 5.85 5.41 17.32
N LYS A 84 4.72 6.05 17.65
CA LYS A 84 4.50 6.62 19.01
C LYS A 84 4.23 5.55 20.06
N ASN A 85 3.62 4.44 19.66
CA ASN A 85 3.36 3.31 20.54
C ASN A 85 4.58 2.40 20.71
N TRP A 86 5.66 2.65 19.96
CA TRP A 86 6.91 1.91 20.06
C TRP A 86 7.89 2.59 21.01
N GLY A 87 8.54 1.79 21.86
CA GLY A 87 9.68 2.16 22.69
C GLY A 87 10.92 1.30 22.40
N PRO A 88 12.13 1.80 22.69
CA PRO A 88 13.38 1.05 22.48
C PRO A 88 13.47 -0.23 23.34
N GLU A 89 12.72 -0.29 24.44
CA GLU A 89 12.63 -1.46 25.32
C GLU A 89 11.61 -2.50 24.83
N ASP A 90 10.88 -2.23 23.75
CA ASP A 90 9.94 -3.18 23.16
C ASP A 90 10.71 -4.33 22.51
N SER A 91 10.98 -5.36 23.31
CA SER A 91 11.70 -6.58 22.92
C SER A 91 10.83 -7.58 22.15
N GLY A 92 9.57 -7.26 21.91
CA GLY A 92 8.61 -8.12 21.22
C GLY A 92 8.83 -8.14 19.70
N ALA A 93 8.26 -9.17 19.05
CA ALA A 93 8.14 -9.16 17.60
C ALA A 93 7.35 -7.91 17.17
N ARG A 94 8.00 -7.02 16.41
CA ARG A 94 7.35 -5.84 15.84
C ARG A 94 6.20 -6.31 14.96
N THR A 95 5.03 -5.69 15.07
CA THR A 95 3.83 -6.04 14.28
C THR A 95 3.38 -4.83 13.46
N PHE A 96 4.31 -4.23 12.72
CA PHE A 96 4.02 -3.02 11.97
C PHE A 96 3.14 -3.29 10.74
N GLN A 97 1.97 -2.69 10.72
CA GLN A 97 1.12 -2.57 9.56
C GLN A 97 1.72 -1.58 8.55
N ARG A 98 1.54 -1.90 7.27
CA ARG A 98 1.89 -1.03 6.15
C ARG A 98 0.60 -0.54 5.48
N ALA A 99 0.63 0.70 5.04
CA ALA A 99 -0.41 1.28 4.20
C ALA A 99 -0.17 0.87 2.74
N ASP A 100 -1.22 0.40 2.08
CA ASP A 100 -1.23 0.03 0.67
C ASP A 100 -1.55 1.29 -0.15
N ALA A 101 -0.53 2.12 -0.34
CA ALA A 101 -0.73 3.51 -0.74
C ALA A 101 -1.11 3.66 -2.21
N CYS A 102 -0.51 2.84 -3.08
CA CYS A 102 -0.87 2.83 -4.50
C CYS A 102 -0.82 1.42 -5.08
N LEU A 103 -1.86 1.09 -5.85
CA LEU A 103 -1.97 -0.15 -6.59
C LEU A 103 -2.34 0.17 -8.05
N ALA A 104 -1.68 -0.49 -9.00
CA ALA A 104 -2.05 -0.44 -10.42
C ALA A 104 -2.26 -1.85 -10.96
N ARG A 105 -3.30 -2.04 -11.78
CA ARG A 105 -3.63 -3.31 -12.47
C ARG A 105 -4.23 -3.04 -13.85
N THR A 106 -4.17 -3.98 -14.79
CA THR A 106 -4.79 -3.86 -16.13
C THR A 106 -6.22 -4.38 -16.20
N ASP A 107 -6.58 -5.34 -15.35
CA ASP A 107 -7.92 -5.90 -15.21
C ASP A 107 -8.17 -6.20 -13.72
N VAL A 108 -9.40 -6.06 -13.25
CA VAL A 108 -9.80 -6.45 -11.90
C VAL A 108 -9.73 -7.98 -11.74
N ALA A 109 -9.92 -8.73 -12.83
CA ALA A 109 -9.86 -10.19 -12.85
C ALA A 109 -8.43 -10.76 -12.84
N ASP A 110 -7.44 -10.01 -13.35
CA ASP A 110 -6.04 -10.43 -13.37
C ASP A 110 -5.32 -9.88 -12.13
N ALA A 111 -5.61 -10.47 -10.97
CA ALA A 111 -4.99 -10.10 -9.70
C ALA A 111 -3.50 -10.47 -9.62
N GLU A 112 -2.98 -11.27 -10.56
CA GLU A 112 -1.60 -11.75 -10.55
C GLU A 112 -0.61 -10.68 -11.05
N ARG A 113 -1.08 -9.75 -11.89
CA ARG A 113 -0.25 -8.68 -12.46
C ARG A 113 -0.59 -7.33 -11.84
N GLN A 114 0.28 -6.88 -10.95
CA GLN A 114 0.09 -5.60 -10.27
C GLN A 114 1.41 -4.87 -10.05
N LEU A 115 1.33 -3.54 -10.02
CA LEU A 115 2.33 -2.70 -9.39
C LEU A 115 1.77 -2.21 -8.07
N GLU A 116 2.53 -2.35 -6.99
CA GLU A 116 2.11 -2.01 -5.64
C GLU A 116 3.20 -1.19 -4.95
N ILE A 117 2.81 -0.07 -4.34
CA ILE A 117 3.65 0.76 -3.48
C ILE A 117 3.07 0.76 -2.07
N ARG A 118 3.88 0.36 -1.08
CA ARG A 118 3.49 0.26 0.32
C ARG A 118 4.43 1.05 1.21
N TYR A 119 3.91 1.64 2.28
CA TYR A 119 4.69 2.37 3.28
C TYR A 119 4.36 1.97 4.71
N GLY A 120 5.37 1.93 5.57
CA GLY A 120 5.19 1.76 7.00
C GLY A 120 6.49 1.89 7.76
N PRO A 121 6.47 1.75 9.10
CA PRO A 121 7.69 1.63 9.88
C PRO A 121 8.42 0.34 9.50
N SER A 122 9.75 0.41 9.40
CA SER A 122 10.52 -0.78 9.11
C SER A 122 10.60 -1.70 10.33
N TYR A 123 10.54 -3.00 10.05
CA TYR A 123 10.84 -4.03 11.02
C TYR A 123 12.33 -4.07 11.35
N PHE A 124 13.18 -3.66 10.41
CA PHE A 124 14.63 -3.72 10.53
C PHE A 124 15.21 -2.34 10.82
N PRO A 125 16.27 -2.27 11.64
CA PRO A 125 16.99 -1.02 11.83
C PRO A 125 17.69 -0.59 10.53
N PHE A 126 18.01 0.70 10.45
CA PHE A 126 18.64 1.32 9.29
C PHE A 126 20.05 0.76 9.00
N ASP A 127 20.73 0.19 9.97
CA ASP A 127 22.03 -0.48 9.82
C ASP A 127 21.92 -2.00 9.58
N ALA A 128 20.70 -2.54 9.46
CA ALA A 128 20.50 -3.96 9.17
C ALA A 128 21.26 -4.41 7.91
N SER A 129 22.00 -5.51 8.05
CA SER A 129 22.80 -6.14 6.98
C SER A 129 21.93 -7.01 6.07
N PHE A 130 21.39 -6.42 5.01
CA PHE A 130 20.59 -7.13 4.01
C PHE A 130 21.45 -7.83 2.93
N ASP A 131 22.74 -7.52 2.87
CA ASP A 131 23.73 -8.09 1.94
C ASP A 131 24.13 -9.53 2.30
N LYS A 132 23.70 -10.01 3.47
CA LYS A 132 23.92 -11.37 3.95
C LYS A 132 22.60 -12.11 4.02
N ALA A 133 22.63 -13.39 3.64
CA ALA A 133 21.49 -14.27 3.84
C ALA A 133 21.22 -14.45 5.34
N SER A 134 19.95 -14.58 5.68
CA SER A 134 19.44 -14.85 7.03
C SER A 134 18.36 -15.93 6.96
N GLU A 135 17.88 -16.38 8.13
CA GLU A 135 16.77 -17.35 8.19
C GLU A 135 15.47 -16.84 7.57
N VAL A 136 15.30 -15.51 7.50
CA VAL A 136 14.06 -14.85 7.05
C VAL A 136 14.15 -14.22 5.66
N SER A 137 15.36 -14.08 5.10
CA SER A 137 15.56 -13.49 3.78
C SER A 137 16.87 -13.94 3.13
N PRO A 138 16.90 -14.22 1.81
CA PRO A 138 18.14 -14.34 1.07
C PRO A 138 18.91 -13.02 1.08
N ALA A 139 20.19 -13.08 0.68
CA ALA A 139 21.02 -11.90 0.47
C ALA A 139 20.42 -11.00 -0.62
N GLN A 140 20.43 -9.69 -0.37
CA GLN A 140 19.88 -8.67 -1.24
C GLN A 140 20.95 -7.64 -1.61
N THR A 141 20.77 -6.93 -2.71
CA THR A 141 21.66 -5.82 -3.07
C THR A 141 21.34 -4.62 -2.19
N VAL A 142 22.34 -4.13 -1.45
CA VAL A 142 22.25 -2.89 -0.67
C VAL A 142 23.02 -1.79 -1.38
N THR A 143 22.38 -0.65 -1.60
CA THR A 143 23.02 0.54 -2.15
C THR A 143 22.86 1.70 -1.18
N PRO A 144 23.92 2.09 -0.45
CA PRO A 144 23.93 3.32 0.32
C PRO A 144 23.72 4.51 -0.61
N VAL A 145 22.82 5.42 -0.25
CA VAL A 145 22.55 6.62 -1.05
C VAL A 145 23.16 7.84 -0.35
N ASN A 146 22.85 8.00 0.93
CA ASN A 146 23.46 8.98 1.83
C ASN A 146 23.27 8.51 3.29
N SER A 147 23.54 9.38 4.28
CA SER A 147 23.43 9.04 5.70
C SER A 147 21.99 8.80 6.19
N ALA A 148 20.98 9.24 5.44
CA ALA A 148 19.57 9.15 5.78
C ALA A 148 18.78 8.20 4.87
N VAL A 149 19.33 7.80 3.72
CA VAL A 149 18.64 6.98 2.72
C VAL A 149 19.51 5.80 2.29
N LYS A 150 18.93 4.60 2.27
CA LYS A 150 19.51 3.41 1.63
C LYS A 150 18.47 2.70 0.77
N LEU A 151 18.95 2.10 -0.31
CA LEU A 151 18.15 1.27 -1.20
C LEU A 151 18.49 -0.20 -0.99
N VAL A 152 17.48 -1.05 -1.05
CA VAL A 152 17.65 -2.50 -0.98
C VAL A 152 16.78 -3.13 -2.06
N HIS A 153 17.33 -4.03 -2.85
CA HIS A 153 16.53 -4.76 -3.83
C HIS A 153 17.04 -6.19 -4.03
N GLY A 154 16.14 -7.06 -4.46
CA GLY A 154 16.45 -8.45 -4.73
C GLY A 154 15.22 -9.33 -4.59
N LYS A 155 15.41 -10.62 -4.81
CA LYS A 155 14.37 -11.62 -4.53
C LYS A 155 14.17 -11.73 -3.02
N ASP A 156 12.93 -11.92 -2.59
CA ASP A 156 12.62 -12.39 -1.25
C ASP A 156 12.63 -13.93 -1.20
N ARG A 157 12.23 -14.49 -0.06
CA ARG A 157 12.17 -15.95 0.15
C ARG A 157 11.17 -16.64 -0.79
N ASP A 158 10.12 -15.95 -1.19
CA ASP A 158 9.07 -16.46 -2.09
C ASP A 158 9.46 -16.29 -3.57
N GLY A 159 10.66 -15.75 -3.84
CA GLY A 159 11.19 -15.52 -5.17
C GLY A 159 10.70 -14.23 -5.82
N ALA A 160 9.84 -13.46 -5.15
CA ALA A 160 9.35 -12.19 -5.65
C ALA A 160 10.44 -11.12 -5.56
N VAL A 161 10.64 -10.38 -6.65
CA VAL A 161 11.58 -9.24 -6.65
C VAL A 161 10.92 -8.06 -5.95
N ARG A 162 11.60 -7.52 -4.94
CA ARG A 162 11.14 -6.34 -4.22
C ARG A 162 12.20 -5.25 -4.29
N TYR A 163 11.74 -4.02 -4.48
CA TYR A 163 12.54 -2.82 -4.37
C TYR A 163 12.13 -2.10 -3.09
N ARG A 164 13.11 -1.68 -2.29
CA ARG A 164 12.88 -1.04 -1.01
C ARG A 164 13.74 0.20 -0.87
N VAL A 165 13.19 1.18 -0.20
CA VAL A 165 13.88 2.38 0.25
C VAL A 165 13.66 2.53 1.75
N TYR A 166 14.74 2.78 2.46
CA TYR A 166 14.71 3.07 3.88
C TYR A 166 15.09 4.54 4.07
N VAL A 167 14.27 5.28 4.80
CA VAL A 167 14.49 6.72 5.07
C VAL A 167 14.47 6.95 6.58
N LYS A 168 15.56 7.51 7.11
CA LYS A 168 15.63 7.97 8.50
C LYS A 168 14.71 9.17 8.67
N CYS A 169 13.52 8.95 9.20
CA CYS A 169 12.56 9.99 9.52
C CYS A 169 12.30 10.03 11.02
N LYS A 170 12.60 11.17 11.65
CA LYS A 170 12.33 11.40 13.06
C LYS A 170 10.93 11.99 13.24
N ILE A 171 10.06 11.26 13.93
CA ILE A 171 8.73 11.77 14.31
C ILE A 171 8.83 12.60 15.60
N PRO A 172 8.14 13.75 15.70
CA PRO A 172 8.08 14.54 16.93
C PRO A 172 7.54 13.77 18.14
N GLY A 173 8.22 13.93 19.28
CA GLY A 173 7.80 13.33 20.56
C GLY A 173 8.09 11.83 20.71
N THR A 174 8.78 11.21 19.76
CA THR A 174 9.21 9.79 19.86
C THR A 174 10.66 9.69 20.36
N SER A 175 11.12 8.48 20.69
CA SER A 175 12.50 8.21 21.11
C SER A 175 13.56 8.78 20.13
N ALA A 176 14.72 9.19 20.64
CA ALA A 176 15.85 9.63 19.83
C ALA A 176 16.40 8.50 18.93
N LYS A 177 16.24 7.23 19.35
CA LYS A 177 16.70 6.06 18.58
C LYS A 177 15.78 5.71 17.40
N GLN A 178 14.56 6.25 17.39
CA GLN A 178 13.49 5.89 16.46
C GLN A 178 13.90 5.92 14.98
N GLU A 179 14.55 6.99 14.54
CA GLU A 179 14.93 7.17 13.13
C GLU A 179 15.91 6.10 12.62
N ASN A 180 16.71 5.52 13.54
CA ASN A 180 17.68 4.48 13.23
C ASN A 180 17.07 3.09 13.44
N GLU A 181 16.26 2.88 14.47
CA GLU A 181 15.74 1.55 14.78
C GLU A 181 14.48 1.19 14.01
N ILE A 182 13.63 2.17 13.68
CA ILE A 182 12.38 2.00 12.92
C ILE A 182 12.24 3.11 11.86
N PRO A 183 13.13 3.15 10.85
CA PRO A 183 13.03 4.10 9.73
C PRO A 183 11.73 3.89 8.94
N ILE A 184 11.40 4.83 8.06
CA ILE A 184 10.37 4.57 7.03
C ILE A 184 10.90 3.46 6.12
N GLU A 185 10.06 2.49 5.80
CA GLU A 185 10.26 1.56 4.69
C GLU A 185 9.20 1.82 3.62
N GLY A 186 9.66 2.22 2.43
CA GLY A 186 8.88 2.16 1.20
C GLY A 186 9.21 0.88 0.45
N GLN A 187 8.20 0.19 -0.06
CA GLN A 187 8.38 -1.00 -0.88
C GLN A 187 7.62 -0.84 -2.20
N LEU A 188 8.27 -1.18 -3.31
CA LEU A 188 7.67 -1.35 -4.62
C LEU A 188 7.80 -2.81 -5.06
N THR A 189 6.67 -3.39 -5.46
CA THR A 189 6.60 -4.68 -6.16
C THR A 189 5.98 -4.44 -7.54
N ASP A 190 6.53 -5.08 -8.59
CA ASP A 190 6.00 -4.95 -9.94
C ASP A 190 5.99 -6.31 -10.66
N THR A 191 4.78 -6.81 -10.90
CA THR A 191 4.50 -7.95 -11.79
C THR A 191 3.67 -7.52 -12.99
N LEU A 192 3.41 -6.22 -13.15
CA LEU A 192 2.52 -5.64 -14.15
C LEU A 192 3.27 -5.20 -15.41
N THR A 193 4.39 -4.50 -15.26
CA THR A 193 5.02 -3.80 -16.39
C THR A 193 5.95 -4.69 -17.22
N GLY A 194 6.35 -5.84 -16.67
CA GLY A 194 7.39 -6.70 -17.23
C GLY A 194 8.80 -6.10 -17.17
N ASP A 195 8.96 -4.91 -16.57
CA ASP A 195 10.26 -4.31 -16.33
C ASP A 195 10.98 -5.04 -15.19
N SER A 196 12.30 -5.11 -15.27
CA SER A 196 13.15 -5.72 -14.24
C SER A 196 14.37 -4.86 -13.89
N GLY A 197 14.49 -3.68 -14.49
CA GLY A 197 15.61 -2.76 -14.24
C GLY A 197 15.49 -2.15 -12.85
N ALA A 198 16.47 -2.41 -11.97
CA ALA A 198 16.42 -1.90 -10.61
C ALA A 198 16.51 -0.37 -10.58
N ARG A 199 17.31 0.23 -11.46
CA ARG A 199 17.40 1.70 -11.58
C ARG A 199 16.04 2.35 -11.83
N VAL A 200 15.22 1.81 -12.74
CA VAL A 200 13.90 2.38 -13.08
C VAL A 200 12.97 2.34 -11.88
N HIS A 201 12.78 1.16 -11.29
CA HIS A 201 11.91 0.99 -10.12
C HIS A 201 12.36 1.81 -8.92
N LEU A 202 13.66 1.84 -8.64
CA LEU A 202 14.21 2.61 -7.52
C LEU A 202 14.12 4.13 -7.76
N THR A 203 14.11 4.59 -9.01
CA THR A 203 13.85 6.00 -9.33
C THR A 203 12.43 6.39 -8.95
N HIS A 204 11.44 5.61 -9.36
CA HIS A 204 10.04 5.85 -9.01
C HIS A 204 9.80 5.71 -7.49
N LEU A 205 10.46 4.73 -6.85
CA LEU A 205 10.36 4.54 -5.41
C LEU A 205 11.04 5.66 -4.61
N LEU A 206 12.13 6.26 -5.09
CA LEU A 206 12.76 7.43 -4.46
C LEU A 206 11.85 8.67 -4.53
N HIS A 207 11.23 8.93 -5.68
CA HIS A 207 10.23 9.99 -5.81
C HIS A 207 9.09 9.77 -4.80
N SER A 208 8.53 8.56 -4.78
CA SER A 208 7.48 8.16 -3.85
C SER A 208 7.90 8.35 -2.38
N ALA A 209 9.14 8.01 -2.02
CA ALA A 209 9.63 8.11 -0.66
C ALA A 209 9.87 9.56 -0.24
N LYS A 210 10.24 10.43 -1.18
CA LYS A 210 10.28 11.87 -0.93
C LYS A 210 8.90 12.40 -0.56
N VAL A 211 7.87 12.07 -1.35
CA VAL A 211 6.47 12.44 -1.06
C VAL A 211 6.06 11.96 0.34
N MET A 212 6.36 10.70 0.68
CA MET A 212 6.00 10.16 1.99
C MET A 212 6.77 10.84 3.14
N ALA A 213 8.07 11.12 2.97
CA ALA A 213 8.88 11.80 3.97
C ALA A 213 8.39 13.25 4.20
N ASP A 214 8.03 13.95 3.13
CA ASP A 214 7.45 15.29 3.19
C ASP A 214 6.07 15.24 3.90
N ASN A 215 5.21 14.27 3.54
CA ASN A 215 3.91 14.05 4.18
C ASN A 215 4.02 13.69 5.68
N LEU A 216 5.13 13.11 6.13
CA LEU A 216 5.35 12.76 7.54
C LEU A 216 5.94 13.90 8.37
N ASP A 217 6.30 15.05 7.78
CA ASP A 217 6.91 16.19 8.48
C ASP A 217 8.09 15.77 9.40
N CYS A 218 9.01 14.97 8.87
CA CYS A 218 10.16 14.46 9.62
C CYS A 218 10.99 15.61 10.23
N GLN A 219 11.27 15.57 11.54
CA GLN A 219 12.02 16.63 12.24
C GLN A 219 13.43 16.82 11.69
N ASN A 220 14.08 15.73 11.32
CA ASN A 220 15.44 15.70 10.80
C ASN A 220 15.54 16.01 9.29
N LYS A 221 14.41 16.25 8.62
CA LYS A 221 14.32 16.66 7.19
C LYS A 221 15.27 15.85 6.27
N PRO A 222 15.08 14.53 6.17
CA PRO A 222 15.99 13.69 5.39
C PRO A 222 16.00 14.09 3.91
N VAL A 223 17.19 14.12 3.31
CA VAL A 223 17.34 14.41 1.88
C VAL A 223 17.17 13.13 1.08
N VAL A 224 16.03 12.98 0.42
CA VAL A 224 15.77 11.90 -0.54
C VAL A 224 16.13 12.39 -1.94
N PRO A 225 17.17 11.84 -2.61
CA PRO A 225 17.53 12.27 -3.94
C PRO A 225 16.52 11.80 -4.99
N ALA A 226 16.45 12.53 -6.11
CA ALA A 226 15.54 12.22 -7.21
C ALA A 226 15.93 10.96 -8.00
N GLU A 227 17.21 10.58 -7.98
CA GLU A 227 17.72 9.43 -8.74
C GLU A 227 18.58 8.50 -7.87
N PRO A 228 18.59 7.20 -8.18
CA PRO A 228 19.54 6.27 -7.59
C PRO A 228 20.99 6.60 -7.99
N PRO A 229 21.98 6.29 -7.13
CA PRO A 229 23.39 6.39 -7.49
C PRO A 229 23.70 5.63 -8.78
N ALA A 230 24.73 6.07 -9.52
CA ALA A 230 25.14 5.45 -10.79
C ALA A 230 25.56 3.97 -10.65
N SER A 231 25.86 3.51 -9.43
CA SER A 231 26.15 2.11 -9.12
C SER A 231 24.93 1.19 -9.25
N VAL A 232 23.71 1.75 -9.23
CA VAL A 232 22.48 0.99 -9.48
C VAL A 232 22.30 0.81 -10.99
N LYS A 233 22.29 -0.46 -11.42
CA LYS A 233 22.06 -0.88 -12.81
C LYS A 233 20.59 -1.16 -13.08
#